data_AF-A0A8J2LLW3-F1
#
_entry.id   AF-A0A8J2LLW3-F1
#
_cell.length_a   1.000
_cell.length_b   1.000
_cell.length_c   1.000
_cell.angle_alpha   90.00
_cell.angle_beta   90.00
_cell.angle_gamma   90.00
#
_symmetry.space_group_name_H-M   'P 1'
#
loop_
_entity.id
_entity.type
_entity.pdbx_description
1 polymer ?
#
loop_
_entity_poly.entity_id
_entity_poly.type
_entity_poly.pdbx_seq_one_letter_code
_entity_poly.pdbx_strand_id
1 'polypeptide(L)'
;MQWIHATEKPGLGVFKVGRREYEFGAWEPFFVGTSQEPSFDERFTWEGNKDKRIQGYIMCLLKYEYHILDNAFLIHRPGIKSRHSKSKKPIRRQNKQLHDFIRPQIHKLYGKRHACVV
;
A
#
# COMPACT_ATOMS: atom_id res chain seq x y z
N MET A 1 12.40 -10.70 -17.02
CA MET A 1 12.23 -9.28 -16.62
C MET A 1 12.00 -8.46 -17.88
N GLN A 2 10.76 -8.02 -18.14
CA GLN A 2 10.41 -7.32 -19.39
C GLN A 2 10.96 -5.89 -19.46
N TRP A 3 11.15 -5.21 -18.32
CA TRP A 3 11.59 -3.82 -18.29
C TRP A 3 13.06 -3.62 -18.72
N ILE A 4 13.93 -4.61 -18.48
CA ILE A 4 15.37 -4.55 -18.83
C ILE A 4 15.58 -4.43 -20.35
N HIS A 5 14.65 -4.99 -21.14
CA HIS A 5 14.72 -4.99 -22.59
C HIS A 5 13.77 -3.96 -23.23
N ALA A 6 13.09 -3.14 -22.42
CA ALA A 6 12.19 -2.12 -22.95
C ALA A 6 13.00 -0.97 -23.57
N THR A 7 12.60 -0.53 -24.77
CA THR A 7 13.20 0.65 -25.41
C THR A 7 12.86 1.90 -24.61
N GLU A 8 13.88 2.69 -24.26
CA GLU A 8 13.71 3.96 -23.56
C GLU A 8 12.92 4.93 -24.45
N LYS A 9 11.87 5.51 -23.87
CA LYS A 9 11.05 6.54 -24.50
C LYS A 9 11.36 7.89 -23.83
N PRO A 10 11.35 9.00 -24.57
CA PRO A 10 11.50 10.31 -23.96
C PRO A 10 10.29 10.64 -23.06
N GLY A 11 10.57 11.15 -21.85
CA GLY A 11 9.54 11.60 -20.91
C GLY A 11 9.08 10.52 -19.91
N LEU A 12 7.91 10.75 -19.33
CA LEU A 12 7.28 9.89 -18.32
C LEU A 12 6.00 9.28 -18.90
N GLY A 13 5.96 7.96 -19.03
CA GLY A 13 4.86 7.19 -19.56
C GLY A 13 4.37 6.10 -18.60
N VAL A 14 3.24 5.48 -18.95
CA VAL A 14 2.72 4.32 -18.21
C VAL A 14 3.35 3.05 -18.79
N PHE A 15 4.20 2.40 -18.00
CA PHE A 15 4.82 1.12 -18.34
C PHE A 15 3.86 -0.05 -18.14
N LYS A 16 3.13 -0.06 -17.02
CA LYS A 16 2.19 -1.14 -16.68
C LYS A 16 1.06 -0.63 -15.81
N VAL A 17 -0.15 -1.13 -16.05
CA VAL A 17 -1.30 -0.92 -15.17
C VAL A 17 -1.47 -2.16 -14.28
N GLY A 18 -1.57 -1.94 -12.97
CA GLY A 18 -1.73 -3.00 -11.98
C GLY A 18 -2.88 -2.71 -11.03
N ARG A 19 -3.41 -3.76 -10.40
CA ARG A 19 -4.40 -3.67 -9.32
C ARG A 19 -3.91 -4.46 -8.13
N ARG A 20 -4.21 -3.98 -6.93
CA ARG A 20 -3.81 -4.60 -5.66
C ARG A 20 -4.77 -5.73 -5.28
N GLU A 21 -4.88 -6.73 -6.15
CA GLU A 21 -5.83 -7.84 -6.04
C GLU A 21 -5.10 -9.19 -5.95
N TYR A 22 -5.71 -10.17 -5.27
CA TYR A 22 -5.23 -11.54 -5.12
C TYR A 22 -3.78 -11.62 -4.63
N GLU A 23 -2.87 -12.17 -5.43
CA GLU A 23 -1.44 -12.35 -5.13
C GLU A 23 -0.73 -11.01 -4.89
N PHE A 24 -1.21 -9.93 -5.51
CA PHE A 24 -0.69 -8.57 -5.32
C PHE A 24 -1.39 -7.83 -4.18
N GLY A 25 -2.29 -8.48 -3.45
CA GLY A 25 -3.04 -7.87 -2.37
C GLY A 25 -2.18 -7.33 -1.22
N ALA A 26 -0.97 -7.87 -1.03
CA ALA A 26 -0.01 -7.40 -0.05
C ALA A 26 1.02 -6.40 -0.62
N TRP A 27 0.97 -6.09 -1.92
CA TRP A 27 1.89 -5.14 -2.55
C TRP A 27 1.68 -3.73 -1.99
N GLU A 28 2.76 -3.06 -1.60
CA GLU A 28 2.75 -1.70 -1.03
C GLU A 28 3.56 -0.75 -1.94
N PRO A 29 2.95 -0.19 -2.99
CA PRO A 29 3.63 0.76 -3.85
C PRO A 29 3.88 2.09 -3.13
N PHE A 30 4.99 2.74 -3.49
CA PHE A 30 5.07 4.19 -3.38
C PHE A 30 4.35 4.76 -4.59
N PHE A 31 3.37 5.61 -4.36
CA PHE A 31 2.58 6.22 -5.43
C PHE A 31 2.48 7.73 -5.20
N VAL A 32 2.34 8.47 -6.30
CA VAL A 32 1.94 9.88 -6.29
C VAL A 32 0.46 9.88 -6.66
N GLY A 33 -0.36 10.43 -5.78
CA GLY A 33 -1.80 10.54 -5.98
C GLY A 33 -2.26 11.99 -6.10
N THR A 34 -3.57 12.16 -6.14
CA THR A 34 -4.26 13.44 -6.00
C THR A 34 -4.75 13.64 -4.56
N SER A 35 -5.76 14.49 -4.35
CA SER A 35 -6.49 14.61 -3.08
C SER A 35 -7.78 13.77 -3.05
N GLN A 36 -8.03 12.95 -4.06
CA GLN A 36 -9.26 12.14 -4.18
C GLN A 36 -9.11 10.76 -3.52
N GLU A 37 -7.87 10.33 -3.31
CA GLU A 37 -7.53 9.07 -2.71
C GLU A 37 -7.92 9.05 -1.23
N PRO A 38 -8.32 7.88 -0.69
CA PRO A 38 -8.61 7.75 0.73
C PRO A 38 -7.43 8.24 1.58
N SER A 39 -7.72 9.04 2.59
CA SER A 39 -6.70 9.55 3.51
C SER A 39 -6.01 8.42 4.28
N PHE A 40 -4.76 8.66 4.66
CA PHE A 40 -4.02 7.78 5.53
C PHE A 40 -4.64 7.75 6.93
N ASP A 41 -4.74 6.56 7.53
CA ASP A 41 -5.31 6.40 8.87
C ASP A 41 -4.21 6.51 9.93
N GLU A 42 -4.09 7.71 10.53
CA GLU A 42 -3.06 8.05 11.52
C GLU A 42 -3.09 7.19 12.79
N ARG A 43 -4.16 6.43 13.03
CA ARG A 43 -4.22 5.47 14.14
C ARG A 43 -3.24 4.31 13.94
N PHE A 44 -2.82 4.06 12.70
CA PHE A 44 -1.80 3.07 12.37
C PHE A 44 -0.44 3.74 12.21
N THR A 45 0.48 3.32 13.06
CA THR A 45 1.88 3.73 13.07
C THR A 45 2.75 2.69 12.37
N TRP A 46 3.92 3.14 11.89
CA TRP A 46 4.88 2.28 11.20
C TRP A 46 5.35 1.08 12.05
N GLU A 47 5.38 1.20 13.39
CA GLU A 47 5.82 0.12 14.29
C GLU A 47 4.94 -1.13 14.22
N GLY A 48 3.68 -0.99 13.81
CA GLY A 48 2.79 -2.12 13.61
C GLY A 48 2.80 -2.72 12.20
N ASN A 49 3.62 -2.17 11.29
CA ASN A 49 3.89 -2.70 9.95
C ASN A 49 2.63 -2.89 9.06
N LYS A 50 1.60 -2.06 9.25
CA LYS A 50 0.33 -2.11 8.51
C LYS A 50 -0.22 -0.73 8.12
N ASP A 51 0.54 0.33 8.39
CA ASP A 51 0.13 1.72 8.25
C ASP A 51 -0.36 2.05 6.83
N LYS A 52 0.40 1.66 5.80
CA LYS A 52 0.02 1.89 4.40
C LYS A 52 -0.96 0.85 3.85
N ARG A 53 -1.01 -0.34 4.47
CA ARG A 53 -1.85 -1.46 4.00
C ARG A 53 -3.34 -1.20 4.13
N ILE A 54 -3.75 -0.38 5.10
CA ILE A 54 -5.15 0.02 5.27
C ILE A 54 -5.60 0.92 4.12
N GLN A 55 -4.82 1.96 3.82
CA GLN A 55 -5.10 2.84 2.69
C GLN A 55 -5.16 2.05 1.38
N GLY A 56 -4.16 1.20 1.12
CA GLY A 56 -4.15 0.33 -0.05
C GLY A 56 -5.32 -0.65 -0.11
N TYR A 57 -5.85 -1.09 1.04
CA TYR A 57 -7.02 -1.98 1.07
C TYR A 57 -8.29 -1.23 0.68
N ILE A 58 -8.48 0.00 1.18
CA ILE A 58 -9.60 0.86 0.79
C ILE A 58 -9.52 1.17 -0.71
N MET A 59 -8.34 1.52 -1.23
CA MET A 59 -8.12 1.74 -2.66
C MET A 59 -8.50 0.51 -3.50
N CYS A 60 -8.17 -0.71 -3.04
CA CYS A 60 -8.59 -1.94 -3.72
C CYS A 60 -10.12 -2.13 -3.73
N LEU A 61 -10.80 -1.85 -2.62
CA LEU A 61 -12.26 -1.91 -2.54
C LEU A 61 -12.93 -0.92 -3.50
N LEU A 62 -12.33 0.27 -3.65
CA LEU A 62 -12.74 1.31 -4.58
C LEU A 62 -12.29 1.07 -6.04
N LYS A 63 -11.65 -0.09 -6.33
CA LYS A 63 -11.20 -0.50 -7.67
C LYS A 63 -10.16 0.45 -8.30
N TYR A 64 -9.31 1.07 -7.49
CA TYR A 64 -8.20 1.88 -8.01
C TYR A 64 -7.22 1.06 -8.85
N GLU A 65 -6.68 1.72 -9.86
CA GLU A 65 -5.60 1.22 -10.69
C GLU A 65 -4.29 1.93 -10.31
N TYR A 66 -3.20 1.16 -10.33
CA TYR A 66 -1.86 1.67 -10.13
C TYR A 66 -1.16 1.74 -11.49
N HIS A 67 -0.91 2.95 -11.95
CA HIS A 67 -0.13 3.21 -13.15
C HIS A 67 1.35 3.22 -12.78
N ILE A 68 2.04 2.15 -13.14
CA ILE A 68 3.48 2.00 -12.95
C ILE A 68 4.15 2.75 -14.10
N LEU A 69 5.01 3.70 -13.75
CA LEU A 69 5.62 4.63 -14.69
C LEU A 69 6.96 4.09 -15.21
N ASP A 70 7.28 4.36 -16.48
CA ASP A 70 8.65 4.20 -17.01
C ASP A 70 9.52 5.41 -16.62
N ASN A 71 10.85 5.27 -16.70
CA ASN A 71 11.82 6.36 -16.47
C ASN A 71 11.73 7.09 -15.11
N ALA A 72 10.97 6.56 -14.14
CA ALA A 72 10.86 7.08 -12.79
C ALA A 72 11.71 6.26 -11.82
N PHE A 73 12.47 6.95 -10.96
CA PHE A 73 13.24 6.31 -9.89
C PHE A 73 13.04 7.06 -8.58
N LEU A 74 13.03 6.31 -7.48
CA LEU A 74 12.94 6.86 -6.13
C LEU A 74 14.30 6.73 -5.44
N ILE A 75 14.86 7.86 -5.03
CA ILE A 75 16.04 7.88 -4.15
C ILE A 75 15.55 7.93 -2.71
N HIS A 76 15.93 6.95 -1.90
CA HIS A 76 15.62 6.92 -0.48
C HIS A 76 16.91 6.98 0.34
N ARG A 77 16.97 7.88 1.33
CA ARG A 77 17.99 7.86 2.37
C ARG A 77 17.48 7.02 3.55
N PRO A 78 18.02 5.81 3.77
CA PRO A 78 17.56 4.95 4.85
C PRO A 78 17.90 5.58 6.21
N GLY A 79 16.95 5.46 7.15
CA GLY A 79 17.20 5.75 8.56
C GLY A 79 18.16 4.73 9.18
N ILE A 80 18.76 5.08 10.32
CA ILE A 80 19.65 4.19 11.08
C ILE A 80 18.84 2.99 11.57
N LYS A 81 19.09 1.81 11.00
CA LYS A 81 18.46 0.56 11.44
C LYS A 81 19.21 0.04 12.66
N SER A 82 18.64 0.22 13.85
CA SER A 82 19.16 -0.46 15.05
C SER A 82 18.93 -1.98 14.93
N ARG A 83 19.96 -2.75 15.32
CA ARG A 83 19.93 -4.22 15.36
C ARG A 83 19.09 -4.78 16.52
N HIS A 84 18.52 -3.93 17.36
CA HIS A 84 17.73 -4.38 18.50
C HIS A 84 16.43 -5.07 18.08
N SER A 85 16.11 -6.16 18.80
CA SER A 85 14.83 -6.84 18.68
C SER A 85 13.70 -5.87 18.95
N LYS A 86 12.93 -5.52 17.92
CA LYS A 86 11.74 -4.68 18.08
C LYS A 86 10.67 -5.45 18.84
N SER A 87 10.07 -4.81 19.84
CA SER A 87 8.94 -5.35 20.56
C SER A 87 7.80 -5.69 19.59
N LYS A 88 7.20 -6.88 19.73
CA LYS A 88 6.00 -7.28 18.98
C LYS A 88 4.69 -6.71 19.56
N LYS A 89 4.75 -5.98 20.68
CA LYS A 89 3.56 -5.40 21.35
C LYS A 89 2.79 -4.42 20.44
N PRO A 90 3.43 -3.48 19.72
CA PRO A 90 2.72 -2.54 18.82
C PRO A 90 1.98 -3.28 17.70
N ILE A 91 2.61 -4.29 17.10
CA ILE A 91 2.02 -5.13 16.05
C ILE A 91 0.76 -5.83 16.58
N ARG A 92 0.84 -6.46 17.76
CA ARG A 92 -0.32 -7.13 18.38
C ARG A 92 -1.46 -6.16 18.67
N ARG A 93 -1.15 -4.98 19.21
CA ARG A 93 -2.15 -3.95 19.54
C ARG A 93 -2.86 -3.45 18.28
N GLN A 94 -2.13 -3.10 17.23
CA GLN A 94 -2.72 -2.64 15.98
C GLN A 94 -3.51 -3.73 15.27
N ASN A 95 -3.03 -4.97 15.26
CA ASN A 95 -3.80 -6.08 14.67
C ASN A 95 -5.14 -6.28 15.41
N LYS A 96 -5.15 -6.14 16.74
CA LYS A 96 -6.39 -6.17 17.51
C LYS A 96 -7.33 -5.03 17.11
N GLN A 97 -6.83 -3.79 17.07
CA GLN A 97 -7.62 -2.62 16.65
C GLN A 97 -8.17 -2.77 15.22
N LEU A 98 -7.35 -3.29 14.31
CA LEU A 98 -7.71 -3.56 12.92
C LEU A 98 -8.89 -4.53 12.84
N HIS A 99 -8.78 -5.68 13.52
CA HIS A 99 -9.79 -6.72 13.44
C HIS A 99 -11.08 -6.35 14.17
N ASP A 100 -10.96 -5.74 15.35
CA ASP A 100 -12.10 -5.47 16.24
C ASP A 100 -12.92 -4.26 15.76
N PHE A 101 -12.27 -3.21 15.22
CA PHE A 101 -12.93 -1.93 14.94
C PHE A 101 -12.80 -1.47 13.50
N ILE A 102 -11.59 -1.46 12.95
CA ILE A 102 -11.33 -0.78 11.67
C ILE A 102 -11.89 -1.56 10.48
N ARG A 103 -11.64 -2.88 10.43
CA ARG A 103 -12.11 -3.72 9.32
C ARG A 103 -13.64 -3.74 9.23
N PRO A 104 -14.42 -3.89 10.32
CA PRO A 104 -15.87 -3.73 10.28
C PRO A 104 -16.33 -2.36 9.78
N GLN A 105 -15.68 -1.27 10.19
CA GLN A 105 -16.01 0.08 9.72
C GLN A 105 -15.76 0.24 8.23
N ILE A 106 -14.60 -0.20 7.73
CA ILE A 106 -14.28 -0.18 6.30
C ILE A 106 -15.30 -1.01 5.51
N HIS A 107 -15.68 -2.20 6.01
CA HIS A 107 -16.70 -3.02 5.36
C HIS A 107 -18.08 -2.36 5.31
N LYS A 108 -18.44 -1.57 6.33
CA LYS A 108 -19.70 -0.80 6.34
C LYS A 108 -19.68 0.34 5.32
N LEU A 109 -18.54 1.01 5.16
CA LEU A 109 -18.41 2.17 4.27
C LEU A 109 -18.18 1.79 2.80
N TYR A 110 -17.34 0.78 2.55
CA TYR A 110 -16.82 0.46 1.20
C TYR A 110 -17.17 -0.96 0.73
N GLY A 111 -17.84 -1.75 1.58
CA GLY A 111 -18.21 -3.13 1.27
C GLY A 111 -17.06 -4.12 1.41
N LYS A 112 -17.26 -5.31 0.85
CA LYS A 112 -16.32 -6.44 0.87
C LYS A 112 -16.02 -6.87 -0.55
N ARG A 113 -14.76 -7.25 -0.81
CA ARG A 113 -14.34 -7.84 -2.08
C ARG A 113 -13.32 -8.93 -1.81
N HIS A 114 -13.59 -10.15 -2.28
CA HIS A 114 -12.75 -11.32 -2.03
C HIS A 114 -11.31 -11.14 -2.53
N ALA A 115 -11.14 -10.39 -3.63
CA ALA A 115 -9.83 -10.11 -4.21
C ALA A 115 -8.95 -9.17 -3.37
N CYS A 116 -9.51 -8.45 -2.38
CA CYS A 116 -8.80 -7.42 -1.61
C CYS A 116 -8.41 -7.91 -0.21
N VAL A 117 -7.19 -7.58 0.24
CA VAL A 117 -6.67 -7.96 1.57
C VAL A 117 -5.91 -6.81 2.27
N VAL A 118 -5.74 -6.95 3.59
CA VAL A 118 -5.00 -6.03 4.48
C VAL A 118 -3.65 -6.60 4.92
#